data_AF-A0A3L6EL29-F1
#
_entry.id   AF-A0A3L6EL29-F1
#
_cell.length_a   1.000
_cell.length_b   1.000
_cell.length_c   1.000
_cell.angle_alpha   90.00
_cell.angle_beta   90.00
_cell.angle_gamma   90.00
#
_symmetry.space_group_name_H-M   'P 1'
#
loop_
_entity.id
_entity.type
_entity.pdbx_description
1 polymer ?
#
loop_
_entity_poly.entity_id
_entity_poly.type
_entity_poly.pdbx_seq_one_letter_code
_entity_poly.pdbx_strand_id
1 'polypeptide(L)'
;MAVLTKVLLRLFFTTGGLIVFLLCPASCLARPPHSSSNSNYYCDWCPRRSTASPDLDASLLRSCGTSRDGDDGGFGCGYGAAEQLDGGGAPHVAAAGADSFSAGAGCGACYQLRCRDRRVCGDGGVKVVVVAGLANRTGFVLTREAFAAMMARPRVSSNDQLLPGLGGNVVEVDFRRIPCEYKNRNLSVRIDEEGSRHPAHLAITFLYQGGQTDIAAVELSHAHAQPPSWRPMAPVGRRGIVTWRTSSAPAGPLQLRLVVTAGVGGKWLRAGGDVLPADWRPGQVHDTGLRVRDVALSSCARSCRGAATAGASEELR
;
A
#
# COMPACT_ATOMS: atom_id res chain seq x y z
N MET A 1 -15.10 48.70 43.97
CA MET A 1 -16.44 48.63 44.60
C MET A 1 -17.28 47.70 43.73
N ALA A 2 -17.39 46.42 44.09
CA ALA A 2 -18.51 45.84 44.87
C ALA A 2 -19.80 45.75 44.01
N VAL A 3 -20.60 44.69 43.90
CA VAL A 3 -20.77 43.36 44.55
C VAL A 3 -21.89 42.70 43.70
N LEU A 4 -21.70 41.54 43.08
CA LEU A 4 -22.29 40.21 43.37
C LEU A 4 -23.73 40.12 43.98
N THR A 5 -24.42 39.00 43.70
CA THR A 5 -25.59 38.37 44.40
C THR A 5 -27.01 38.88 44.14
N LYS A 6 -28.14 38.12 44.08
CA LYS A 6 -28.60 36.73 44.41
C LYS A 6 -29.94 36.48 43.65
N VAL A 7 -30.28 35.36 42.99
CA VAL A 7 -30.82 34.02 43.41
C VAL A 7 -32.19 34.02 44.15
N LEU A 8 -33.03 33.00 43.81
CA LEU A 8 -34.26 32.44 44.48
C LEU A 8 -35.60 33.15 44.08
N LEU A 9 -36.79 32.53 43.88
CA LEU A 9 -37.34 31.23 44.28
C LEU A 9 -38.77 30.94 43.72
N ARG A 10 -39.02 29.66 43.36
CA ARG A 10 -40.21 28.78 43.62
C ARG A 10 -41.64 29.12 43.11
N LEU A 11 -42.26 28.21 42.32
CA LEU A 11 -43.29 27.17 42.68
C LEU A 11 -44.72 27.75 42.74
N PHE A 12 -45.85 27.10 42.42
CA PHE A 12 -46.26 25.76 41.96
C PHE A 12 -47.80 25.83 41.70
N PHE A 13 -48.35 24.82 40.99
CA PHE A 13 -49.76 24.32 41.02
C PHE A 13 -50.86 25.19 40.34
N THR A 14 -51.87 24.71 39.60
CA THR A 14 -52.49 23.38 39.41
C THR A 14 -53.56 23.42 38.30
N THR A 15 -53.97 22.23 37.82
CA THR A 15 -55.17 21.85 37.00
C THR A 15 -54.92 21.81 35.47
N GLY A 16 -55.13 20.74 34.70
CA GLY A 16 -55.59 19.36 34.92
C GLY A 16 -55.79 18.67 33.55
N GLY A 17 -55.42 17.38 33.43
CA GLY A 17 -55.68 16.49 32.27
C GLY A 17 -54.62 16.55 31.16
N LEU A 18 -54.10 15.48 30.55
CA LEU A 18 -54.47 14.06 30.48
C LEU A 18 -53.16 13.29 30.20
N ILE A 19 -52.77 12.36 31.09
CA ILE A 19 -51.61 11.48 30.89
C ILE A 19 -52.10 10.24 30.15
N VAL A 20 -51.72 10.09 28.88
CA VAL A 20 -51.86 8.82 28.14
C VAL A 20 -50.59 8.02 28.35
N PHE A 21 -50.68 7.00 29.21
CA PHE A 21 -49.72 5.91 29.28
C PHE A 21 -49.83 5.07 28.01
N LEU A 22 -48.87 5.22 27.09
CA LEU A 22 -48.63 4.23 26.03
C LEU A 22 -47.43 3.38 26.44
N LEU A 23 -47.77 2.16 26.89
CA LEU A 23 -46.84 1.07 27.17
C LEU A 23 -46.10 0.66 25.90
N CYS A 24 -44.79 0.55 26.06
CA CYS A 24 -43.81 0.06 25.11
C CYS A 24 -44.01 -1.45 24.86
N PRO A 25 -44.09 -1.94 23.61
CA PRO A 25 -43.54 -3.24 23.26
C PRO A 25 -42.09 -3.02 22.84
N ALA A 26 -41.18 -3.47 23.70
CA ALA A 26 -39.76 -3.66 23.38
C ALA A 26 -39.63 -4.67 22.24
N SER A 27 -39.61 -4.21 20.99
CA SER A 27 -39.24 -4.97 19.81
C SER A 27 -38.87 -3.99 18.70
N CYS A 28 -37.65 -4.14 18.18
CA CYS A 28 -37.03 -3.32 17.14
C CYS A 28 -36.43 -1.98 17.62
N LEU A 29 -35.50 -2.07 18.57
CA LEU A 29 -34.31 -1.23 18.53
C LEU A 29 -33.70 -1.39 17.13
N ALA A 30 -33.94 -0.43 16.25
CA ALA A 30 -33.20 -0.32 15.01
C ALA A 30 -31.72 -0.20 15.40
N ARG A 31 -30.99 -1.30 15.22
CA ARG A 31 -29.52 -1.32 15.31
C ARG A 31 -29.02 -0.09 14.53
N PRO A 32 -28.05 0.68 15.07
CA PRO A 32 -27.35 1.65 14.24
C PRO A 32 -26.90 0.88 12.99
N PRO A 33 -27.08 1.43 11.78
CA PRO A 33 -26.71 0.71 10.57
C PRO A 33 -25.29 0.22 10.79
N HIS A 34 -25.14 -1.10 10.81
CA HIS A 34 -23.83 -1.72 10.77
C HIS A 34 -23.08 -0.96 9.68
N SER A 35 -21.91 -0.44 10.03
CA SER A 35 -20.92 0.02 9.08
C SER A 35 -20.58 -1.16 8.18
N SER A 36 -21.45 -1.41 7.21
CA SER A 36 -21.14 -2.13 6.00
C SER A 36 -20.20 -1.18 5.29
N SER A 37 -18.90 -1.44 5.41
CA SER A 37 -17.90 -0.85 4.55
C SER A 37 -18.16 -1.36 3.13
N ASN A 38 -19.24 -0.93 2.52
CA ASN A 38 -19.50 -1.11 1.10
C ASN A 38 -18.65 -0.08 0.37
N SER A 39 -17.33 -0.27 0.44
CA SER A 39 -16.41 0.34 -0.51
C SER A 39 -16.73 -0.34 -1.84
N ASN A 40 -17.64 0.27 -2.61
CA ASN A 40 -17.89 -0.09 -4.01
C ASN A 40 -16.61 0.16 -4.80
N TYR A 41 -15.70 -0.80 -4.70
CA TYR A 41 -14.46 -0.81 -5.45
C TYR A 41 -14.78 -1.28 -6.87
N TYR A 42 -14.75 -0.33 -7.81
CA TYR A 42 -15.23 -0.49 -9.18
C TYR A 42 -14.28 -1.26 -10.12
N CYS A 43 -13.14 -1.75 -9.64
CA CYS A 43 -12.28 -2.58 -10.48
C CYS A 43 -12.67 -4.05 -10.41
N ASP A 44 -13.07 -4.55 -11.57
CA ASP A 44 -13.21 -5.96 -11.85
C ASP A 44 -11.87 -6.68 -11.68
N TRP A 45 -11.98 -7.98 -11.45
CA TRP A 45 -10.86 -8.90 -11.41
C TRP A 45 -10.16 -8.93 -12.77
N CYS A 46 -8.82 -8.92 -12.79
CA CYS A 46 -8.10 -9.08 -14.05
C CYS A 46 -8.42 -10.45 -14.65
N PRO A 47 -8.91 -10.53 -15.90
CA PRO A 47 -9.31 -11.80 -16.50
C PRO A 47 -8.10 -12.71 -16.82
N ARG A 48 -6.87 -12.16 -16.84
CA ARG A 48 -5.64 -12.91 -17.09
C ARG A 48 -5.34 -13.88 -15.94
N ARG A 49 -4.95 -15.09 -16.32
CA ARG A 49 -4.48 -16.14 -15.40
C ARG A 49 -3.14 -15.71 -14.82
N SER A 50 -3.12 -15.54 -13.50
CA SER A 50 -1.90 -15.51 -12.72
C SER A 50 -1.92 -16.72 -11.80
N THR A 51 -0.76 -17.10 -11.29
CA THR A 51 -0.64 -18.19 -10.32
C THR A 51 -0.28 -17.62 -8.97
N ALA A 52 -0.69 -18.30 -7.91
CA ALA A 52 -0.21 -18.04 -6.56
C ALA A 52 0.36 -19.33 -5.98
N SER A 53 1.51 -19.24 -5.33
CA SER A 53 2.08 -20.32 -4.53
C SER A 53 2.38 -19.85 -3.11
N PRO A 54 2.36 -20.74 -2.09
CA PRO A 54 3.01 -20.47 -0.83
C PRO A 54 4.54 -20.52 -1.03
N ASP A 55 5.29 -20.29 0.04
CA ASP A 55 6.76 -20.36 0.12
C ASP A 55 7.50 -19.10 -0.32
N LEU A 56 6.97 -17.93 0.06
CA LEU A 56 7.75 -16.71 0.02
C LEU A 56 8.95 -16.83 0.97
N ASP A 57 10.15 -16.86 0.39
CA ASP A 57 11.39 -16.96 1.15
C ASP A 57 11.56 -15.78 2.11
N ALA A 58 11.73 -16.09 3.40
CA ALA A 58 11.99 -15.10 4.44
C ALA A 58 13.31 -14.32 4.23
N SER A 59 14.22 -14.79 3.38
CA SER A 59 15.42 -14.06 2.95
C SER A 59 15.08 -12.84 2.08
N LEU A 60 14.06 -12.95 1.20
CA LEU A 60 13.58 -11.85 0.35
C LEU A 60 12.91 -10.74 1.18
N LEU A 61 12.33 -11.09 2.33
CA LEU A 61 11.80 -10.14 3.30
C LEU A 61 12.90 -9.37 4.03
N ARG A 62 14.07 -9.97 4.21
CA ARG A 62 15.19 -9.37 4.96
C ARG A 62 16.16 -8.60 4.07
N SER A 63 16.19 -8.87 2.77
CA SER A 63 17.14 -8.25 1.86
C SER A 63 16.68 -6.85 1.43
N CYS A 64 17.47 -5.83 1.79
CA CYS A 64 17.37 -4.46 1.25
C CYS A 64 17.84 -4.35 -0.21
N GLY A 65 18.29 -5.45 -0.80
CA GLY A 65 18.87 -5.53 -2.14
C GLY A 65 19.80 -6.73 -2.22
N THR A 66 19.53 -7.63 -3.16
CA THR A 66 20.33 -8.82 -3.50
C THR A 66 20.18 -10.02 -2.55
N SER A 67 19.21 -10.90 -2.83
CA SER A 67 19.43 -12.34 -2.65
C SER A 67 19.96 -12.86 -3.98
N ARG A 68 21.26 -13.19 -4.04
CA ARG A 68 21.86 -13.87 -5.20
C ARG A 68 21.71 -15.40 -5.13
N ASP A 69 21.09 -15.92 -4.08
CA ASP A 69 21.15 -17.35 -3.74
C ASP A 69 19.94 -18.16 -4.21
N GLY A 70 19.09 -17.61 -5.09
CA GLY A 70 17.97 -18.33 -5.70
C GLY A 70 17.98 -18.20 -7.22
N ASP A 71 17.70 -19.31 -7.92
CA ASP A 71 17.59 -19.44 -9.38
C ASP A 71 16.61 -18.43 -10.03
N ASP A 72 15.76 -17.81 -9.19
CA ASP A 72 14.67 -16.90 -9.58
C ASP A 72 15.06 -15.43 -9.73
N GLY A 73 16.29 -15.05 -9.33
CA GLY A 73 16.79 -13.68 -9.47
C GLY A 73 16.01 -12.62 -8.67
N GLY A 74 15.46 -12.99 -7.51
CA GLY A 74 14.61 -12.13 -6.69
C GLY A 74 15.30 -10.90 -6.09
N PHE A 75 14.53 -9.86 -5.79
CA PHE A 75 15.01 -8.65 -5.12
C PHE A 75 13.96 -8.10 -4.15
N GLY A 76 14.40 -7.58 -3.01
CA GLY A 76 13.52 -6.95 -2.02
C GLY A 76 13.23 -5.49 -2.33
N CYS A 77 12.07 -5.01 -1.93
CA CYS A 77 11.61 -3.64 -2.09
C CYS A 77 12.09 -2.69 -0.98
N GLY A 78 12.82 -3.20 0.02
CA GLY A 78 13.39 -2.37 1.09
C GLY A 78 12.46 -2.04 2.23
N TYR A 79 11.38 -2.80 2.40
CA TYR A 79 10.43 -2.65 3.51
C TYR A 79 10.94 -3.24 4.83
N GLY A 80 12.11 -3.89 4.84
CA GLY A 80 12.61 -4.64 6.00
C GLY A 80 11.69 -5.81 6.36
N ALA A 81 11.75 -6.25 7.62
CA ALA A 81 10.95 -7.36 8.10
C ALA A 81 9.44 -7.08 7.94
N ALA A 82 8.67 -8.08 7.49
CA ALA A 82 7.25 -7.93 7.17
C ALA A 82 6.40 -7.39 8.35
N GLU A 83 6.84 -7.60 9.59
CA GLU A 83 6.24 -7.09 10.83
C GLU A 83 6.17 -5.55 10.89
N GLN A 84 7.02 -4.86 10.14
CA GLN A 84 7.14 -3.39 10.13
C GLN A 84 6.05 -2.70 9.29
N LEU A 85 5.34 -3.47 8.45
CA LEU A 85 4.41 -2.95 7.45
C LEU A 85 3.06 -2.50 8.01
N ASP A 86 2.60 -2.99 9.16
CA ASP A 86 1.27 -2.60 9.67
C ASP A 86 1.16 -2.58 11.20
N GLY A 87 2.10 -1.87 11.85
CA GLY A 87 1.93 -1.38 13.23
C GLY A 87 1.55 -2.43 14.28
N GLY A 88 1.91 -3.70 14.08
CA GLY A 88 1.63 -4.81 15.00
C GLY A 88 0.64 -5.87 14.52
N GLY A 89 0.01 -5.74 13.35
CA GLY A 89 -0.68 -6.85 12.67
C GLY A 89 0.05 -7.17 11.38
N ALA A 90 0.73 -8.31 11.25
CA ALA A 90 1.50 -8.59 10.04
C ALA A 90 0.58 -8.54 8.80
N PRO A 91 0.75 -7.58 7.86
CA PRO A 91 -0.02 -7.63 6.64
C PRO A 91 0.48 -8.82 5.84
N HIS A 92 -0.43 -9.49 5.15
CA HIS A 92 -0.05 -10.52 4.20
C HIS A 92 0.87 -9.89 3.13
N VAL A 93 2.01 -10.52 2.90
CA VAL A 93 3.00 -10.04 1.93
C VAL A 93 3.20 -11.05 0.80
N ALA A 94 3.61 -10.52 -0.35
CA ALA A 94 3.86 -11.27 -1.56
C ALA A 94 5.14 -10.80 -2.27
N ALA A 95 5.79 -11.71 -2.99
CA ALA A 95 6.62 -11.36 -4.13
C ALA A 95 5.81 -11.46 -5.42
N ALA A 96 6.11 -10.60 -6.40
CA ALA A 96 5.44 -10.60 -7.69
C ALA A 96 6.42 -10.81 -8.84
N GLY A 97 6.04 -11.67 -9.79
CA GLY A 97 6.74 -11.94 -11.04
C GLY A 97 6.64 -10.80 -12.06
N ALA A 98 7.51 -10.81 -13.07
CA ALA A 98 7.69 -9.70 -14.02
C ALA A 98 6.40 -9.33 -14.81
N ASP A 99 5.51 -10.29 -15.06
CA ASP A 99 4.22 -10.10 -15.72
C ASP A 99 3.22 -9.31 -14.87
N SER A 100 3.23 -9.57 -13.56
CA SER A 100 2.43 -8.88 -12.55
C SER A 100 3.07 -7.53 -12.18
N PHE A 101 4.39 -7.45 -12.32
CA PHE A 101 5.22 -6.28 -12.04
C PHE A 101 5.12 -5.20 -13.13
N SER A 102 5.06 -5.61 -14.41
CA SER A 102 5.02 -4.72 -15.58
C SER A 102 3.69 -3.98 -15.76
N ALA A 103 2.68 -4.27 -14.94
CA ALA A 103 1.41 -3.55 -14.86
C ALA A 103 1.46 -2.25 -14.04
N GLY A 104 2.65 -1.71 -13.78
CA GLY A 104 2.85 -0.36 -13.27
C GLY A 104 2.77 -0.19 -11.76
N ALA A 105 2.91 -1.25 -10.96
CA ALA A 105 2.95 -1.14 -9.51
C ALA A 105 3.74 -2.31 -8.92
N GLY A 106 5.05 -2.09 -8.84
CA GLY A 106 6.03 -3.09 -8.46
C GLY A 106 6.20 -3.27 -6.97
N CYS A 107 6.97 -2.38 -6.38
CA CYS A 107 7.25 -2.37 -4.95
C CYS A 107 6.25 -1.51 -4.17
N GLY A 108 5.70 -2.06 -3.08
CA GLY A 108 4.76 -1.35 -2.21
C GLY A 108 3.31 -1.31 -2.73
N ALA A 109 3.03 -1.94 -3.85
CA ALA A 109 1.68 -2.01 -4.39
C ALA A 109 0.83 -3.04 -3.63
N CYS A 110 -0.46 -2.74 -3.45
CA CYS A 110 -1.40 -3.65 -2.80
C CYS A 110 -2.31 -4.31 -3.82
N TYR A 111 -2.52 -5.62 -3.65
CA TYR A 111 -3.40 -6.43 -4.49
C TYR A 111 -4.37 -7.22 -3.65
N GLN A 112 -5.56 -7.46 -4.19
CA GLN A 112 -6.43 -8.53 -3.71
C GLN A 112 -6.29 -9.70 -4.69
N LEU A 113 -6.07 -10.90 -4.16
CA LEU A 113 -5.98 -12.14 -4.91
C LEU A 113 -7.14 -13.04 -4.53
N ARG A 114 -7.79 -13.67 -5.51
CA ARG A 114 -8.86 -14.63 -5.30
C ARG A 114 -8.59 -15.85 -6.15
N CYS A 115 -8.39 -16.98 -5.50
CA CYS A 115 -8.26 -18.24 -6.21
C CYS A 115 -9.59 -18.68 -6.86
N ARG A 116 -9.48 -19.34 -8.01
CA ARG A 116 -10.61 -19.69 -8.88
C ARG A 116 -11.34 -20.98 -8.49
N ASP A 117 -10.65 -21.94 -7.87
CA ASP A 117 -11.28 -23.21 -7.48
C ASP A 117 -12.15 -23.02 -6.23
N ARG A 118 -13.45 -22.81 -6.44
CA ARG A 118 -14.45 -22.59 -5.39
C ARG A 118 -14.59 -23.74 -4.40
N ARG A 119 -14.07 -24.93 -4.72
CA ARG A 119 -14.10 -26.07 -3.79
C ARG A 119 -13.11 -25.89 -2.63
N VAL A 120 -12.04 -25.14 -2.87
CA VAL A 120 -10.95 -24.93 -1.90
C VAL A 120 -10.76 -23.46 -1.51
N CYS A 121 -11.23 -22.51 -2.32
CA CYS A 121 -10.92 -21.08 -2.16
C CYS A 121 -12.07 -20.28 -1.57
N GLY A 122 -11.73 -19.33 -0.69
CA GLY A 122 -12.70 -18.47 -0.03
C GLY A 122 -13.17 -17.36 -0.97
N ASP A 123 -14.41 -16.89 -0.77
CA ASP A 123 -15.01 -15.90 -1.68
C ASP A 123 -14.36 -14.51 -1.59
N GLY A 124 -13.81 -14.16 -0.41
CA GLY A 124 -13.19 -12.86 -0.15
C GLY A 124 -11.76 -12.70 -0.67
N GLY A 125 -11.06 -13.80 -0.95
CA GLY A 125 -9.64 -13.78 -1.30
C GLY A 125 -8.73 -13.21 -0.20
N VAL A 126 -7.48 -12.92 -0.54
CA VAL A 126 -6.48 -12.34 0.35
C VAL A 126 -6.00 -10.98 -0.16
N LYS A 127 -5.80 -10.01 0.73
CA LYS A 127 -5.18 -8.72 0.42
C LYS A 127 -3.70 -8.79 0.74
N VAL A 128 -2.81 -8.40 -0.17
CA VAL A 128 -1.36 -8.51 0.01
C VAL A 128 -0.64 -7.22 -0.38
N VAL A 129 0.52 -6.99 0.22
CA VAL A 129 1.49 -5.96 -0.19
C VAL A 129 2.65 -6.62 -0.92
N VAL A 130 3.05 -6.08 -2.07
CA VAL A 130 4.23 -6.57 -2.80
C VAL A 130 5.49 -5.98 -2.19
N VAL A 131 6.32 -6.85 -1.62
CA VAL A 131 7.55 -6.48 -0.88
C VAL A 131 8.82 -6.99 -1.54
N ALA A 132 8.68 -7.77 -2.61
CA ALA A 132 9.79 -8.26 -3.42
C ALA A 132 9.31 -8.49 -4.86
N GLY A 133 10.25 -8.48 -5.81
CA GLY A 133 9.99 -8.90 -7.17
C GLY A 133 10.79 -10.14 -7.56
N LEU A 134 10.26 -10.93 -8.50
CA LEU A 134 10.89 -12.13 -9.05
C LEU A 134 11.18 -11.88 -10.53
N ALA A 135 12.46 -11.87 -10.91
CA ALA A 135 12.86 -11.52 -12.27
C ALA A 135 12.53 -12.64 -13.27
N ASN A 136 12.66 -13.90 -12.86
CA ASN A 136 12.55 -15.07 -13.75
C ASN A 136 11.27 -15.90 -13.53
N ARG A 137 10.31 -15.40 -12.73
CA ARG A 137 9.03 -16.08 -12.47
C ARG A 137 7.84 -15.21 -12.86
N THR A 138 6.72 -15.87 -13.12
CA THR A 138 5.40 -15.25 -13.26
C THR A 138 4.55 -15.51 -12.03
N GLY A 139 3.55 -14.68 -11.82
CA GLY A 139 2.61 -14.85 -10.71
C GLY A 139 3.10 -14.35 -9.35
N PHE A 140 2.41 -14.76 -8.30
CA PHE A 140 2.61 -14.31 -6.93
C PHE A 140 3.15 -15.44 -6.05
N VAL A 141 4.17 -15.12 -5.26
CA VAL A 141 4.65 -16.02 -4.20
C VAL A 141 4.27 -15.40 -2.86
N LEU A 142 3.40 -16.08 -2.13
CA LEU A 142 2.77 -15.62 -0.91
C LEU A 142 3.47 -16.22 0.32
N THR A 143 3.40 -15.50 1.44
CA THR A 143 3.62 -16.13 2.76
C THR A 143 2.60 -17.24 2.98
N ARG A 144 2.94 -18.23 3.79
CA ARG A 144 2.06 -19.37 4.07
C ARG A 144 0.74 -18.92 4.70
N GLU A 145 0.82 -17.91 5.57
CA GLU A 145 -0.32 -17.28 6.22
C GLU A 145 -1.23 -16.57 5.20
N ALA A 146 -0.65 -15.84 4.26
CA ALA A 146 -1.39 -15.18 3.18
C ALA A 146 -2.04 -16.19 2.23
N PHE A 147 -1.32 -17.25 1.88
CA PHE A 147 -1.85 -18.33 1.04
C PHE A 147 -3.02 -19.02 1.74
N ALA A 148 -2.88 -19.40 3.01
CA ALA A 148 -3.94 -20.02 3.80
C ALA A 148 -5.18 -19.11 3.96
N ALA A 149 -4.98 -17.81 4.15
CA ALA A 149 -6.07 -16.82 4.26
C ALA A 149 -6.90 -16.69 2.97
N MET A 150 -6.34 -17.04 1.80
CA MET A 150 -7.07 -17.07 0.54
C MET A 150 -8.03 -18.29 0.43
N MET A 151 -7.84 -19.30 1.26
CA MET A 151 -8.57 -20.57 1.19
C MET A 151 -9.88 -20.53 1.98
N ALA A 152 -10.87 -21.31 1.58
CA ALA A 152 -12.19 -21.36 2.25
C ALA A 152 -12.10 -21.95 3.67
N ARG A 153 -11.12 -22.83 3.90
CA ARG A 153 -10.81 -23.42 5.19
C ARG A 153 -9.33 -23.16 5.48
N PRO A 154 -8.97 -22.05 6.14
CA PRO A 154 -7.59 -21.76 6.48
C PRO A 154 -7.09 -22.84 7.44
N ARG A 155 -6.31 -23.78 6.93
CA ARG A 155 -5.56 -24.74 7.74
C ARG A 155 -4.09 -24.42 7.55
N VAL A 156 -3.47 -23.84 8.57
CA VAL A 156 -2.01 -23.78 8.64
C VAL A 156 -1.59 -25.07 9.32
N SER A 157 -1.26 -26.10 8.53
CA SER A 157 -0.69 -27.32 9.06
C SER A 157 0.79 -27.10 9.35
N SER A 158 1.25 -27.49 10.54
CA SER A 158 2.68 -27.53 10.90
C SER A 158 3.46 -28.60 10.12
N ASN A 159 2.76 -29.57 9.53
CA ASN A 159 3.32 -30.51 8.56
C ASN A 159 3.17 -29.89 7.17
N ASP A 160 4.25 -29.89 6.38
CA ASP A 160 4.45 -29.27 5.05
C ASP A 160 3.38 -29.48 3.96
N GLN A 161 2.30 -30.20 4.24
CA GLN A 161 1.10 -30.19 3.41
C GLN A 161 0.20 -29.04 3.83
N LEU A 162 0.37 -27.90 3.17
CA LEU A 162 -0.58 -26.80 3.33
C LEU A 162 -2.00 -27.23 2.94
N LEU A 163 -2.20 -28.15 1.99
CA LEU A 163 -3.52 -28.66 1.63
C LEU A 163 -3.47 -30.06 1.00
N PRO A 164 -4.06 -31.11 1.61
CA PRO A 164 -4.30 -32.38 0.93
C PRO A 164 -5.29 -32.19 -0.23
N GLY A 165 -4.88 -32.48 -1.47
CA GLY A 165 -5.77 -32.53 -2.64
C GLY A 165 -5.51 -31.51 -3.75
N LEU A 166 -4.57 -30.58 -3.59
CA LEU A 166 -4.05 -29.79 -4.70
C LEU A 166 -2.76 -30.44 -5.20
N GLY A 167 -2.74 -30.89 -6.46
CA GLY A 167 -1.62 -31.60 -7.10
C GLY A 167 -0.39 -30.73 -7.38
N GLY A 168 0.00 -29.90 -6.41
CA GLY A 168 1.01 -28.85 -6.50
C GLY A 168 0.60 -27.68 -5.61
N ASN A 169 1.58 -27.05 -4.95
CA ASN A 169 1.37 -25.86 -4.11
C ASN A 169 1.10 -24.61 -4.97
N VAL A 170 0.43 -24.71 -6.12
CA VAL A 170 0.20 -23.61 -7.04
C VAL A 170 -1.27 -23.58 -7.41
N VAL A 171 -1.91 -22.41 -7.29
CA VAL A 171 -3.32 -22.20 -7.64
C VAL A 171 -3.48 -21.07 -8.65
N GLU A 172 -4.47 -21.21 -9.52
CA GLU A 172 -4.89 -20.16 -10.44
C GLU A 172 -5.65 -19.08 -9.68
N VAL A 173 -5.24 -17.82 -9.83
CA VAL A 173 -5.82 -16.67 -9.15
C VAL A 173 -6.27 -15.60 -10.13
N ASP A 174 -7.41 -15.00 -9.80
CA ASP A 174 -7.75 -13.65 -10.23
C ASP A 174 -7.05 -12.66 -9.30
N PHE A 175 -6.61 -11.51 -9.82
CA PHE A 175 -6.06 -10.44 -8.99
C PHE A 175 -6.56 -9.07 -9.44
N ARG A 176 -6.51 -8.09 -8.53
CA ARG A 176 -6.76 -6.68 -8.82
C ARG A 176 -5.95 -5.80 -7.89
N ARG A 177 -5.40 -4.68 -8.38
CA ARG A 177 -4.78 -3.67 -7.51
C ARG A 177 -5.85 -3.12 -6.57
N ILE A 178 -5.49 -2.80 -5.33
CA ILE A 178 -6.37 -2.17 -4.34
C ILE A 178 -5.62 -1.03 -3.65
N PRO A 179 -6.33 -0.10 -2.98
CA PRO A 179 -5.67 0.90 -2.15
C PRO A 179 -4.85 0.28 -1.02
N CYS A 180 -3.63 0.77 -0.83
CA CYS A 180 -2.82 0.44 0.34
C CYS A 180 -3.27 1.26 1.55
N GLU A 181 -3.53 0.57 2.66
CA GLU A 181 -3.93 1.18 3.93
C GLU A 181 -2.85 0.96 4.99
N TYR A 182 -2.07 2.00 5.27
CA TYR A 182 -1.13 1.99 6.38
C TYR A 182 -1.72 2.78 7.56
N LYS A 183 -2.10 2.11 8.64
CA LYS A 183 -2.85 2.76 9.75
C LYS A 183 -1.99 3.75 10.53
N ASN A 184 -0.74 3.37 10.82
CA ASN A 184 0.18 4.08 11.70
C ASN A 184 1.51 4.45 11.02
N ARG A 185 1.51 4.59 9.70
CA ARG A 185 2.67 5.05 8.92
C ARG A 185 2.25 6.15 7.96
N ASN A 186 3.10 7.16 7.83
CA ASN A 186 3.06 8.09 6.73
C ASN A 186 3.95 7.57 5.59
N LEU A 187 3.91 8.25 4.46
CA LEU A 187 4.90 8.07 3.42
C LEU A 187 6.30 8.31 4.00
N SER A 188 7.21 7.35 3.82
CA SER A 188 8.60 7.49 4.26
C SER A 188 9.54 7.53 3.08
N VAL A 189 10.67 8.21 3.27
CA VAL A 189 11.77 8.31 2.32
C VAL A 189 12.92 7.46 2.83
N ARG A 190 13.37 6.51 2.02
CA ARG A 190 14.58 5.74 2.27
C ARG A 190 15.70 6.22 1.36
N ILE A 191 16.86 6.49 1.94
CA ILE A 191 18.07 6.89 1.22
C ILE A 191 18.75 5.62 0.68
N ASP A 192 18.92 5.56 -0.63
CA ASP A 192 19.51 4.41 -1.35
C ASP A 192 20.98 4.25 -0.96
N GLU A 193 21.38 3.04 -0.56
CA GLU A 193 22.73 2.73 -0.08
C GLU A 193 23.78 2.84 -1.18
N GLU A 194 23.49 2.29 -2.36
CA GLU A 194 24.43 2.24 -3.47
C GLU A 194 24.46 3.55 -4.28
N GLY A 195 23.30 4.20 -4.42
CA GLY A 195 23.14 5.38 -5.27
C GLY A 195 23.36 6.72 -4.59
N SER A 196 23.51 6.77 -3.26
CA SER A 196 23.69 8.03 -2.52
C SER A 196 25.11 8.22 -2.01
N ARG A 197 25.62 9.44 -2.17
CA ARG A 197 26.90 9.91 -1.65
C ARG A 197 26.74 11.36 -1.19
N HIS A 198 26.75 11.54 0.13
CA HIS A 198 26.67 12.85 0.77
C HIS A 198 27.83 13.76 0.29
N PRO A 199 27.61 15.08 0.10
CA PRO A 199 26.34 15.80 0.28
C PRO A 199 25.49 15.93 -1.00
N ALA A 200 26.05 15.70 -2.19
CA ALA A 200 25.42 16.16 -3.43
C ALA A 200 24.65 15.07 -4.21
N HIS A 201 25.10 13.82 -4.13
CA HIS A 201 24.48 12.72 -4.86
C HIS A 201 23.45 12.05 -3.96
N LEU A 202 22.18 12.30 -4.23
CA LEU A 202 21.09 11.78 -3.41
C LEU A 202 20.19 10.91 -4.27
N ALA A 203 20.00 9.68 -3.83
CA ALA A 203 19.08 8.72 -4.42
C ALA A 203 18.10 8.27 -3.34
N ILE A 204 16.79 8.40 -3.61
CA ILE A 204 15.75 8.06 -2.65
C ILE A 204 14.69 7.14 -3.24
N THR A 205 14.11 6.31 -2.37
CA THR A 205 12.95 5.47 -2.65
C THR A 205 11.86 5.76 -1.63
N PHE A 206 10.60 5.54 -2.01
CA PHE A 206 9.47 5.75 -1.11
C PHE A 206 8.97 4.43 -0.53
N LEU A 207 8.64 4.45 0.75
CA LEU A 207 8.02 3.36 1.48
C LEU A 207 6.66 3.81 2.01
N TYR A 208 5.77 2.84 2.22
CA TYR A 208 4.45 3.05 2.82
C TYR A 208 3.57 4.02 2.01
N GLN A 209 3.66 3.92 0.69
CA GLN A 209 2.83 4.72 -0.21
C GLN A 209 1.38 4.27 -0.13
N GLY A 210 0.54 5.08 0.52
CA GLY A 210 -0.88 4.78 0.70
C GLY A 210 -1.74 5.04 -0.53
N GLY A 211 -2.97 4.53 -0.46
CA GLY A 211 -3.96 4.66 -1.53
C GLY A 211 -3.67 3.76 -2.73
N GLN A 212 -4.38 4.00 -3.83
CA GLN A 212 -4.10 3.38 -5.13
C GLN A 212 -3.43 4.43 -6.02
N THR A 213 -2.18 4.74 -5.69
CA THR A 213 -1.49 5.90 -6.23
C THR A 213 -0.14 5.58 -6.82
N ASP A 214 0.36 6.44 -7.70
CA ASP A 214 1.73 6.42 -8.24
C ASP A 214 2.37 7.80 -8.05
N ILE A 215 3.69 7.85 -7.80
CA ILE A 215 4.45 9.11 -7.70
C ILE A 215 4.99 9.47 -9.08
N ALA A 216 4.59 10.63 -9.59
CA ALA A 216 4.91 11.06 -10.96
C ALA A 216 6.08 12.06 -11.03
N ALA A 217 6.33 12.79 -9.94
CA ALA A 217 7.43 13.75 -9.86
C ALA A 217 7.84 13.95 -8.40
N VAL A 218 9.12 14.28 -8.19
CA VAL A 218 9.69 14.56 -6.88
C VAL A 218 10.65 15.73 -7.01
N GLU A 219 10.57 16.66 -6.06
CA GLU A 219 11.46 17.81 -6.01
C GLU A 219 11.94 18.07 -4.59
N LEU A 220 13.16 18.59 -4.50
CA LEU A 220 13.84 18.93 -3.27
C LEU A 220 14.11 20.43 -3.21
N SER A 221 14.10 21.00 -2.01
CA SER A 221 14.59 22.34 -1.75
C SER A 221 15.34 22.37 -0.41
N HIS A 222 16.18 23.38 -0.22
CA HIS A 222 16.73 23.66 1.11
C HIS A 222 15.58 24.10 2.02
N ALA A 223 15.43 23.45 3.18
CA ALA A 223 14.20 23.55 3.97
C ALA A 223 13.91 24.96 4.52
N HIS A 224 14.96 25.77 4.73
CA HIS A 224 14.82 27.13 5.26
C HIS A 224 14.98 28.22 4.19
N ALA A 225 15.01 27.87 2.91
CA ALA A 225 15.19 28.84 1.84
C ALA A 225 13.90 29.63 1.58
N GLN A 226 14.03 30.96 1.52
CA GLN A 226 12.93 31.87 1.22
C GLN A 226 13.35 32.83 0.09
N PRO A 227 12.76 32.74 -1.12
CA PRO A 227 11.77 31.75 -1.53
C PRO A 227 12.38 30.34 -1.72
N PRO A 228 11.57 29.27 -1.65
CA PRO A 228 12.06 27.92 -1.88
C PRO A 228 12.49 27.74 -3.34
N SER A 229 13.72 27.26 -3.54
CA SER A 229 14.24 26.87 -4.86
C SER A 229 14.08 25.36 -5.04
N TRP A 230 13.01 24.95 -5.73
CA TRP A 230 12.69 23.55 -5.98
C TRP A 230 13.52 23.00 -7.14
N ARG A 231 14.14 21.83 -6.92
CA ARG A 231 14.96 21.12 -7.90
C ARG A 231 14.36 19.74 -8.16
N PRO A 232 14.07 19.39 -9.41
CA PRO A 232 13.52 18.08 -9.73
C PRO A 232 14.55 16.97 -9.54
N MET A 233 14.04 15.79 -9.20
CA MET A 233 14.79 14.54 -9.20
C MET A 233 14.42 13.70 -10.42
N ALA A 234 15.40 12.99 -10.98
CA ALA A 234 15.19 12.11 -12.11
C ALA A 234 14.74 10.71 -11.63
N PRO A 235 13.61 10.16 -12.12
CA PRO A 235 13.21 8.79 -11.82
C PRO A 235 14.06 7.81 -12.61
N VAL A 236 14.53 6.76 -11.94
CA VAL A 236 15.25 5.64 -12.56
C VAL A 236 14.65 4.33 -12.05
N GLY A 237 14.03 3.59 -12.96
CA GLY A 237 13.50 2.26 -12.68
C GLY A 237 14.58 1.20 -12.89
N ARG A 238 14.90 0.42 -11.86
CA ARG A 238 15.74 -0.78 -11.99
C ARG A 238 15.10 -1.90 -11.22
N ARG A 239 14.92 -3.06 -11.89
CA ARG A 239 14.25 -4.23 -11.30
C ARG A 239 13.00 -3.76 -10.57
N GLY A 240 12.23 -2.89 -11.22
CA GLY A 240 10.94 -2.51 -10.69
C GLY A 240 10.87 -1.63 -9.43
N ILE A 241 12.01 -1.30 -8.83
CA ILE A 241 12.12 -0.23 -7.85
C ILE A 241 12.34 1.06 -8.62
N VAL A 242 11.57 2.10 -8.29
CA VAL A 242 11.77 3.45 -8.82
C VAL A 242 12.57 4.26 -7.80
N THR A 243 13.81 4.59 -8.15
CA THR A 243 14.67 5.46 -7.37
C THR A 243 14.69 6.85 -7.98
N TRP A 244 14.49 7.88 -7.16
CA TRP A 244 14.58 9.27 -7.56
C TRP A 244 15.98 9.79 -7.27
N ARG A 245 16.70 10.26 -8.29
CA ARG A 245 18.12 10.61 -8.19
C ARG A 245 18.37 12.07 -8.54
N THR A 246 19.33 12.68 -7.85
CA THR A 246 19.92 13.97 -8.20
C THR A 246 21.42 13.96 -7.89
N SER A 247 22.22 14.63 -8.71
CA SER A 247 23.66 14.87 -8.48
C SER A 247 23.94 16.25 -7.88
N SER A 248 22.88 17.03 -7.58
CA SER A 248 23.00 18.43 -7.12
C SER A 248 22.01 18.73 -5.98
N ALA A 249 21.93 17.81 -5.01
CA ALA A 249 21.15 18.02 -3.79
C ALA A 249 21.59 19.33 -3.08
N PRO A 250 20.65 20.17 -2.61
CA PRO A 250 20.99 21.37 -1.83
C PRO A 250 21.81 21.01 -0.59
N ALA A 251 22.70 21.89 -0.16
CA ALA A 251 23.39 21.74 1.12
C ALA A 251 22.42 22.00 2.28
N GLY A 252 22.60 21.32 3.41
CA GLY A 252 21.79 21.51 4.61
C GLY A 252 20.52 20.64 4.66
N PRO A 253 19.58 20.94 5.57
CA PRO A 253 18.34 20.18 5.69
C PRO A 253 17.47 20.35 4.44
N LEU A 254 16.80 19.27 4.05
CA LEU A 254 16.03 19.21 2.81
C LEU A 254 14.54 19.08 3.07
N GLN A 255 13.76 19.91 2.38
CA GLN A 255 12.32 19.77 2.24
C GLN A 255 11.98 19.08 0.92
N LEU A 256 10.90 18.30 0.92
CA LEU A 256 10.46 17.52 -0.23
C LEU A 256 9.03 17.88 -0.63
N ARG A 257 8.78 17.94 -1.94
CA ARG A 257 7.44 17.90 -2.52
C ARG A 257 7.37 16.88 -3.64
N LEU A 258 6.18 16.33 -3.88
CA LEU A 258 5.97 15.28 -4.87
C LEU A 258 4.58 15.38 -5.49
N VAL A 259 4.43 14.82 -6.69
CA VAL A 259 3.14 14.67 -7.37
C VAL A 259 2.63 13.26 -7.19
N VAL A 260 1.47 13.12 -6.54
CA VAL A 260 0.71 11.87 -6.45
C VAL A 260 -0.32 11.83 -7.56
N THR A 261 -0.43 10.69 -8.24
CA THR A 261 -1.47 10.42 -9.24
C THR A 261 -2.34 9.26 -8.79
N ALA A 262 -3.64 9.32 -9.05
CA ALA A 262 -4.62 8.28 -8.72
C ALA A 262 -5.56 8.08 -9.92
N GLY A 263 -5.05 7.42 -10.96
CA GLY A 263 -5.75 7.36 -12.25
C GLY A 263 -5.50 8.61 -13.07
N VAL A 264 -6.42 9.57 -13.09
CA VAL A 264 -6.33 10.78 -13.93
C VAL A 264 -5.93 11.98 -13.08
N GLY A 265 -4.99 12.78 -13.59
CA GLY A 265 -4.50 13.98 -12.91
C GLY A 265 -3.41 13.70 -11.87
N GLY A 266 -2.87 14.79 -11.32
CA GLY A 266 -1.83 14.74 -10.30
C GLY A 266 -2.01 15.86 -9.26
N LYS A 267 -1.70 15.54 -8.01
CA LYS A 267 -1.80 16.46 -6.86
C LYS A 267 -0.43 16.65 -6.25
N TRP A 268 -0.01 17.91 -6.12
CA TRP A 268 1.19 18.24 -5.37
C TRP A 268 0.96 18.06 -3.86
N LEU A 269 1.85 17.30 -3.23
CA LEU A 269 1.98 17.18 -1.80
C LEU A 269 3.35 17.74 -1.39
N ARG A 270 3.39 18.51 -0.29
CA ARG A 270 4.63 19.07 0.27
C ARG A 270 4.72 18.65 1.73
N ALA A 271 5.87 18.10 2.12
CA ALA A 271 6.15 17.79 3.51
C ALA A 271 6.19 19.07 4.36
N GLY A 272 5.59 19.04 5.54
CA GLY A 272 5.44 20.21 6.41
C GLY A 272 6.76 20.70 7.04
N GLY A 273 7.77 19.83 7.12
CA GLY A 273 9.08 20.15 7.71
C GLY A 273 10.24 19.52 6.96
N ASP A 274 11.39 19.48 7.63
CA ASP A 274 12.64 18.95 7.12
C ASP A 274 12.55 17.43 7.03
N VAL A 275 12.49 16.91 5.81
CA VAL A 275 12.36 15.47 5.57
C VAL A 275 13.70 14.78 5.74
N LEU A 276 14.78 15.40 5.28
CA LEU A 276 16.14 14.86 5.42
C LEU A 276 17.00 15.84 6.21
N PRO A 277 17.71 15.40 7.26
CA PRO A 277 18.63 16.24 8.00
C PRO A 277 19.88 16.57 7.16
N ALA A 278 20.64 17.60 7.55
CA ALA A 278 21.82 18.04 6.80
C ALA A 278 22.92 16.96 6.66
N ASP A 279 23.02 16.06 7.63
CA ASP A 279 24.00 14.98 7.73
C ASP A 279 23.40 13.60 7.35
N TRP A 280 22.37 13.62 6.50
CA TRP A 280 21.70 12.42 6.02
C TRP A 280 22.70 11.35 5.53
N ARG A 281 22.37 10.08 5.78
CA ARG A 281 23.24 8.94 5.46
C ARG A 281 22.51 7.88 4.63
N PRO A 282 23.22 7.20 3.70
CA PRO A 282 22.64 6.07 3.00
C PRO A 282 22.08 5.01 3.96
N GLY A 283 20.98 4.36 3.59
CA GLY A 283 20.27 3.37 4.40
C GLY A 283 19.27 3.94 5.40
N GLN A 284 19.32 5.24 5.71
CA GLN A 284 18.36 5.85 6.64
C GLN A 284 16.94 5.95 6.05
N VAL A 285 15.95 5.85 6.93
CA VAL A 285 14.53 6.03 6.61
C VAL A 285 13.98 7.20 7.41
N HIS A 286 13.34 8.14 6.73
CA HIS A 286 12.78 9.36 7.31
C HIS A 286 11.29 9.48 7.01
N ASP A 287 10.49 9.87 8.01
CA ASP A 287 9.05 10.10 7.86
C ASP A 287 8.78 11.48 7.22
N THR A 288 7.92 11.55 6.21
CA THR A 288 7.63 12.81 5.51
C THR A 288 6.49 13.62 6.12
N GLY A 289 5.74 13.04 7.04
CA GLY A 289 4.46 13.57 7.53
C GLY A 289 3.30 13.47 6.53
N LEU A 290 3.55 13.04 5.29
CA LEU A 290 2.54 12.98 4.24
C LEU A 290 1.72 11.69 4.32
N ARG A 291 0.39 11.83 4.38
CA ARG A 291 -0.53 10.69 4.32
C ARG A 291 -1.32 10.69 3.01
N VAL A 292 -1.04 9.71 2.17
CA VAL A 292 -1.69 9.50 0.87
C VAL A 292 -2.81 8.48 1.01
N ARG A 293 -4.01 8.79 0.52
CA ARG A 293 -5.19 7.89 0.60
C ARG A 293 -6.02 7.88 -0.69
N ASP A 294 -5.57 8.60 -1.71
CA ASP A 294 -6.29 8.78 -2.96
C ASP A 294 -6.52 7.43 -3.65
N VAL A 295 -7.71 7.23 -4.21
CA VAL A 295 -8.12 5.98 -4.86
C VAL A 295 -8.43 6.28 -6.31
N ALA A 296 -7.85 5.50 -7.22
CA ALA A 296 -8.06 5.69 -8.64
C ALA A 296 -9.48 5.23 -9.04
N LEU A 297 -10.38 6.19 -9.29
CA LEU A 297 -11.77 5.92 -9.66
C LEU A 297 -11.93 5.26 -11.05
N SER A 298 -10.93 5.35 -11.93
CA SER A 298 -11.05 4.98 -13.34
C SER A 298 -9.88 4.18 -13.93
N SER A 299 -8.90 3.73 -13.13
CA SER A 299 -7.66 3.14 -13.65
C SER A 299 -7.62 1.61 -13.71
N CYS A 300 -8.78 0.94 -13.70
CA CYS A 300 -8.84 -0.52 -13.74
C CYS A 300 -8.13 -1.11 -14.98
N ALA A 301 -8.06 -0.35 -16.08
CA ALA A 301 -7.35 -0.74 -17.30
C ALA A 301 -5.81 -0.77 -17.18
N ARG A 302 -5.19 -0.07 -16.19
CA ARG A 302 -3.74 -0.17 -15.96
C ARG A 302 -3.37 -1.37 -15.10
N SER A 303 -4.24 -1.73 -14.15
CA SER A 303 -4.04 -2.88 -13.25
C SER A 303 -3.88 -4.20 -14.00
N CYS A 304 -4.34 -4.29 -15.26
CA CYS A 304 -4.31 -5.49 -16.07
C CYS A 304 -3.53 -5.32 -17.39
N ARG A 305 -2.58 -4.37 -17.53
CA ARG A 305 -1.74 -4.25 -18.74
C ARG A 305 -0.35 -4.86 -18.54
N GLY A 306 -0.03 -5.87 -19.34
CA GLY A 306 1.24 -6.58 -19.40
C GLY A 306 1.23 -7.40 -20.70
N ALA A 307 2.14 -7.04 -21.62
CA ALA A 307 2.35 -7.58 -22.97
C ALA A 307 1.15 -7.48 -23.96
N ALA A 308 0.89 -6.30 -24.51
CA ALA A 308 0.11 -6.12 -25.75
C ALA A 308 0.92 -5.46 -26.88
N THR A 309 2.25 -5.51 -26.83
CA THR A 309 3.13 -4.88 -27.84
C THR A 309 4.25 -5.79 -28.34
N ALA A 310 4.06 -7.11 -28.31
CA ALA A 310 4.99 -8.07 -28.91
C ALA A 310 4.33 -9.05 -29.89
N GLY A 311 3.16 -8.71 -30.44
CA GLY A 311 2.43 -9.59 -31.35
C GLY A 311 1.34 -8.90 -32.18
N ALA A 312 1.50 -7.61 -32.49
CA ALA A 312 0.54 -6.87 -33.30
C ALA A 312 1.24 -5.94 -34.31
N SER A 313 2.26 -6.46 -35.00
CA SER A 313 2.89 -5.78 -36.13
C SER A 313 3.12 -6.70 -37.34
N GLU A 314 2.40 -7.81 -37.44
CA GLU A 314 2.49 -8.71 -38.60
C GLU A 314 1.09 -9.18 -39.02
N GLU A 315 0.22 -8.23 -39.35
CA GLU A 315 -0.83 -8.44 -40.36
C GLU A 315 -1.38 -7.08 -40.82
N LEU A 316 -0.64 -6.46 -41.73
CA LEU A 316 -1.16 -5.46 -42.65
C LEU A 316 -0.30 -5.52 -43.92
N ARG A 317 -0.61 -6.53 -44.74
CA ARG A 317 -0.33 -6.55 -46.16
C ARG A 317 -1.49 -7.21 -46.87
#